data_AF-A0A3D0Z0A2-F1
#
_entry.id   AF-A0A3D0Z0A2-F1
#
_cell.length_a   1.000
_cell.length_b   1.000
_cell.length_c   1.000
_cell.angle_alpha   90.00
_cell.angle_beta   90.00
_cell.angle_gamma   90.00
#
_symmetry.space_group_name_H-M   'P 1'
#
loop_
_entity.id
_entity.type
_entity.pdbx_description
1 polymer ?
#
loop_
_entity_poly.entity_id
_entity_poly.type
_entity_poly.pdbx_seq_one_letter_code
_entity_poly.pdbx_strand_id
1 'polypeptide(L)'
;MSQSTLEVLTHRGSCRQFLDRPIPEPLLEQVLTAGIQAPSGGNLQPFAIIRVEHPEAKERLAQLCANQQFIASAPVNLLFCMDWRRLERWAALSHAPFAAHRSFRHFWISFQDTVIAAHSICVAADAMGLGSVYVGTVIDCLPDLKTMFHLPPRVFPVVLLCLGYRAEPVAPRPKLGLDTIVCRETYREFDDAALAAAYARKYADIRVEVTEQHLTRIEEVGHKVHGADFAARCLQEIKEAGWINAAQRYFGLHYRADRMSENNLPYRRIMQDFGFDWLEGPES
;
A
#
# COMPACT_ATOMS: atom_id res chain seq x y z
N MET A 1 7.09 -29.91 -7.55
CA MET A 1 6.97 -29.86 -6.08
C MET A 1 6.25 -28.57 -5.74
N SER A 2 5.19 -28.61 -4.92
CA SER A 2 4.54 -27.37 -4.46
C SER A 2 5.53 -26.62 -3.57
N GLN A 3 5.75 -25.33 -3.83
CA GLN A 3 6.56 -24.46 -2.99
C GLN A 3 5.97 -24.44 -1.57
N SER A 4 6.81 -24.55 -0.55
CA SER A 4 6.33 -24.45 0.84
C SER A 4 5.83 -23.03 1.14
N THR A 5 4.89 -22.88 2.07
CA THR A 5 4.41 -21.54 2.47
C THR A 5 5.55 -20.64 2.96
N LEU A 6 6.56 -21.20 3.64
CA LEU A 6 7.75 -20.45 4.08
C LEU A 6 8.56 -19.95 2.88
N GLU A 7 8.77 -20.78 1.86
CA GLU A 7 9.45 -20.36 0.63
C GLU A 7 8.66 -19.27 -0.10
N VAL A 8 7.33 -19.40 -0.19
CA VAL A 8 6.45 -18.38 -0.81
C VAL A 8 6.61 -17.04 -0.10
N LEU A 9 6.54 -17.02 1.23
CA LEU A 9 6.66 -15.79 2.02
C LEU A 9 8.05 -15.16 1.92
N THR A 10 9.12 -15.97 1.93
CA THR A 10 10.51 -15.48 1.94
C THR A 10 11.02 -15.04 0.57
N HIS A 11 10.48 -15.60 -0.53
CA HIS A 11 10.86 -15.25 -1.90
C HIS A 11 9.89 -14.28 -2.58
N ARG A 12 8.90 -13.78 -1.83
CA ARG A 12 7.88 -12.86 -2.35
C ARG A 12 8.50 -11.61 -2.99
N GLY A 13 8.12 -11.34 -4.23
CA GLY A 13 8.52 -10.16 -5.00
C GLY A 13 7.32 -9.44 -5.61
N SER A 14 7.44 -8.13 -5.85
CA SER A 14 6.37 -7.37 -6.54
C SER A 14 6.46 -7.56 -8.05
N CYS A 15 5.45 -8.20 -8.65
CA CYS A 15 5.37 -8.46 -10.09
C CYS A 15 4.77 -7.25 -10.80
N ARG A 16 5.55 -6.58 -11.67
CA ARG A 16 5.10 -5.44 -12.49
C ARG A 16 5.19 -5.70 -13.99
N GLN A 17 5.46 -6.95 -14.37
CA GLN A 17 5.47 -7.39 -15.76
C GLN A 17 4.69 -8.69 -15.82
N PHE A 18 3.58 -8.68 -16.55
CA PHE A 18 2.65 -9.79 -16.65
C PHE A 18 2.68 -10.36 -18.07
N LEU A 19 2.54 -11.68 -18.19
CA LEU A 19 2.26 -12.29 -19.49
C LEU A 19 0.86 -11.89 -19.95
N ASP A 20 0.68 -11.76 -21.27
CA ASP A 20 -0.64 -11.67 -21.90
C ASP A 20 -1.33 -13.04 -21.88
N ARG A 21 -1.65 -13.50 -20.67
CA ARG A 21 -2.26 -14.80 -20.39
C ARG A 21 -3.36 -14.60 -19.34
N PRO A 22 -4.62 -14.97 -19.65
CA PRO A 22 -5.70 -14.88 -18.67
C PRO A 22 -5.48 -15.87 -17.52
N ILE A 23 -5.92 -15.51 -16.32
CA ILE A 23 -5.99 -16.43 -15.18
C ILE A 23 -7.25 -17.28 -15.36
N PRO A 24 -7.17 -18.62 -15.38
CA PRO A 24 -8.36 -19.46 -15.43
C PRO A 24 -9.29 -19.17 -14.25
N GLU A 25 -10.59 -19.02 -14.50
CA GLU A 25 -11.58 -18.70 -13.45
C GLU A 25 -11.51 -19.65 -12.24
N PRO A 26 -11.43 -21.00 -12.39
CA PRO A 26 -11.32 -21.88 -11.24
C PRO A 26 -10.07 -21.65 -10.39
N LEU A 27 -8.96 -21.23 -11.01
CA LEU A 27 -7.73 -20.89 -10.30
C LEU A 27 -7.91 -19.57 -9.55
N LEU A 28 -8.53 -18.57 -10.17
CA LEU A 28 -8.82 -17.29 -9.53
C LEU A 28 -9.76 -17.48 -8.33
N GLU A 29 -10.83 -18.26 -8.49
CA GLU A 29 -11.76 -18.60 -7.41
C GLU A 29 -11.05 -19.29 -6.24
N GLN A 30 -10.13 -20.22 -6.50
CA GLN A 30 -9.32 -20.85 -5.44
C GLN A 30 -8.47 -19.83 -4.69
N VAL A 31 -7.79 -18.93 -5.41
CA VAL A 31 -6.97 -17.87 -4.82
C VAL A 31 -7.81 -16.92 -3.97
N LEU A 32 -8.97 -16.48 -4.48
CA LEU A 32 -9.88 -15.60 -3.75
C LEU A 32 -10.50 -16.31 -2.54
N THR A 33 -10.91 -17.57 -2.69
CA THR A 33 -11.48 -18.38 -1.60
C THR A 33 -10.49 -18.55 -0.46
N ALA A 34 -9.22 -18.86 -0.75
CA ALA A 34 -8.17 -18.93 0.26
C ALA A 34 -7.93 -17.55 0.91
N GLY A 35 -7.95 -16.50 0.10
CA GLY A 35 -7.81 -15.11 0.50
C GLY A 35 -8.81 -14.65 1.55
N ILE A 36 -10.10 -14.92 1.34
CA ILE A 36 -11.17 -14.47 2.23
C ILE A 36 -11.24 -15.24 3.55
N GLN A 37 -10.42 -16.30 3.74
CA GLN A 37 -10.23 -16.97 5.03
C GLN A 37 -9.31 -16.19 5.98
N ALA A 38 -8.82 -15.01 5.59
CA ALA A 38 -7.96 -14.18 6.43
C ALA A 38 -8.64 -13.83 7.77
N PRO A 39 -7.87 -13.70 8.86
CA PRO A 39 -8.45 -13.30 10.15
C PRO A 39 -9.10 -11.93 10.04
N SER A 40 -10.22 -11.78 10.75
CA SER A 40 -10.98 -10.53 10.81
C SER A 40 -11.47 -10.28 12.23
N GLY A 41 -11.42 -9.03 12.68
CA GLY A 41 -11.92 -8.60 13.99
C GLY A 41 -13.38 -8.99 14.20
N GLY A 42 -13.65 -9.83 15.21
CA GLY A 42 -14.99 -10.35 15.47
C GLY A 42 -15.56 -11.23 14.33
N ASN A 43 -14.71 -11.66 13.40
CA ASN A 43 -15.08 -12.33 12.15
C ASN A 43 -16.17 -11.58 11.35
N LEU A 44 -16.15 -10.24 11.42
CA LEU A 44 -17.15 -9.40 10.74
C LEU A 44 -16.91 -9.31 9.23
N GLN A 45 -15.66 -9.55 8.80
CA GLN A 45 -15.22 -9.46 7.41
C GLN A 45 -15.65 -8.13 6.79
N PRO A 46 -15.20 -6.97 7.32
CA PRO A 46 -15.67 -5.64 6.93
C PRO A 46 -15.08 -5.17 5.59
N PHE A 47 -14.93 -6.05 4.60
CA PHE A 47 -14.29 -5.78 3.32
C PHE A 47 -15.07 -6.34 2.13
N ALA A 48 -14.86 -5.74 0.96
CA ALA A 48 -15.31 -6.20 -0.34
C ALA A 48 -14.14 -6.14 -1.33
N ILE A 49 -14.21 -6.98 -2.36
CA ILE A 49 -13.19 -7.05 -3.42
C ILE A 49 -13.89 -6.85 -4.75
N ILE A 50 -13.54 -5.80 -5.47
CA ILE A 50 -14.05 -5.54 -6.82
C ILE A 50 -13.02 -6.06 -7.82
N ARG A 51 -13.45 -7.00 -8.66
CA ARG A 51 -12.64 -7.57 -9.74
C ARG A 51 -12.75 -6.70 -10.98
N VAL A 52 -11.61 -6.27 -11.52
CA VAL A 52 -11.52 -5.37 -12.68
C VAL A 52 -10.69 -6.04 -13.78
N GLU A 53 -11.37 -6.46 -14.84
CA GLU A 53 -10.81 -7.20 -15.98
C GLU A 53 -11.04 -6.51 -17.32
N HIS A 54 -12.09 -5.69 -17.42
CA HIS A 54 -12.43 -4.98 -18.66
C HIS A 54 -11.28 -4.05 -19.09
N PRO A 55 -10.80 -4.15 -20.35
CA PRO A 55 -9.64 -3.38 -20.82
C PRO A 55 -9.75 -1.87 -20.57
N GLU A 56 -10.90 -1.27 -20.86
CA GLU A 56 -11.13 0.16 -20.66
C GLU A 56 -11.03 0.57 -19.18
N ALA A 57 -11.57 -0.25 -18.27
CA ALA A 57 -11.51 0.00 -16.84
C ALA A 57 -10.07 -0.14 -16.31
N LYS A 58 -9.32 -1.14 -16.79
CA LYS A 58 -7.91 -1.31 -16.40
C LYS A 58 -7.03 -0.16 -16.90
N GLU A 59 -7.25 0.30 -18.13
CA GLU A 59 -6.55 1.45 -18.70
C GLU A 59 -6.85 2.73 -17.91
N ARG A 60 -8.13 2.97 -17.58
CA ARG A 60 -8.52 4.10 -16.75
C ARG A 60 -7.88 4.05 -15.36
N LEU A 61 -7.84 2.87 -14.72
CA LEU A 61 -7.15 2.68 -13.45
C LEU A 61 -5.66 2.98 -13.56
N ALA A 62 -5.00 2.54 -14.63
CA ALA A 62 -3.57 2.80 -14.85
C ALA A 62 -3.29 4.31 -14.93
N GLN A 63 -4.10 5.05 -15.69
CA GLN A 63 -4.00 6.51 -15.81
C GLN A 63 -4.18 7.21 -14.47
N LEU A 64 -5.23 6.85 -13.72
CA LEU A 64 -5.53 7.43 -12.41
C LEU A 64 -4.43 7.13 -11.38
N CYS A 65 -3.85 5.93 -11.41
CA CYS A 65 -2.78 5.52 -10.51
C CYS A 65 -1.40 5.93 -11.01
N ALA A 66 -1.21 7.23 -11.31
CA ALA A 66 0.06 7.80 -11.76
C ALA A 66 0.64 7.14 -13.03
N ASN A 67 -0.22 6.80 -14.00
CA ASN A 67 0.16 6.17 -15.28
C ASN A 67 0.96 4.86 -15.14
N GLN A 68 0.69 4.07 -14.09
CA GLN A 68 1.34 2.79 -13.86
C GLN A 68 0.80 1.71 -14.81
N GLN A 69 1.40 1.60 -16.00
CA GLN A 69 0.94 0.75 -17.10
C GLN A 69 0.82 -0.74 -16.80
N PHE A 70 1.55 -1.25 -15.81
CA PHE A 70 1.40 -2.64 -15.37
C PHE A 70 0.00 -2.96 -14.82
N ILE A 71 -0.78 -1.95 -14.42
CA ILE A 71 -2.19 -2.10 -14.04
C ILE A 71 -3.05 -2.47 -15.25
N ALA A 72 -2.82 -1.82 -16.39
CA ALA A 72 -3.50 -2.12 -17.65
C ALA A 72 -3.11 -3.51 -18.18
N SER A 73 -1.82 -3.85 -18.09
CA SER A 73 -1.28 -5.13 -18.54
C SER A 73 -1.66 -6.33 -17.67
N ALA A 74 -1.98 -6.13 -16.38
CA ALA A 74 -2.41 -7.23 -15.52
C ALA A 74 -3.74 -7.81 -16.03
N PRO A 75 -3.89 -9.15 -16.12
CA PRO A 75 -5.16 -9.76 -16.53
C PRO A 75 -6.29 -9.44 -15.53
N VAL A 76 -5.98 -9.38 -14.24
CA VAL A 76 -6.94 -9.09 -13.17
C VAL A 76 -6.40 -8.01 -12.24
N ASN A 77 -7.21 -7.01 -11.92
CA ASN A 77 -6.97 -6.07 -10.83
C ASN A 77 -8.04 -6.22 -9.76
N LEU A 78 -7.64 -6.29 -8.49
CA LEU A 78 -8.53 -6.45 -7.35
C LEU A 78 -8.50 -5.17 -6.50
N LEU A 79 -9.60 -4.41 -6.51
CA LEU A 79 -9.77 -3.25 -5.66
C LEU A 79 -10.36 -3.70 -4.32
N PHE A 80 -9.56 -3.63 -3.27
CA PHE A 80 -9.98 -3.94 -1.91
C PHE A 80 -10.61 -2.70 -1.28
N CYS A 81 -11.84 -2.84 -0.84
CA CYS A 81 -12.60 -1.81 -0.16
C CYS A 81 -12.95 -2.27 1.26
N MET A 82 -12.93 -1.36 2.22
CA MET A 82 -13.73 -1.54 3.42
C MET A 82 -15.21 -1.49 3.03
N ASP A 83 -16.05 -2.37 3.58
CA ASP A 83 -17.48 -2.47 3.30
C ASP A 83 -18.29 -2.48 4.60
N TRP A 84 -18.55 -1.28 5.11
CA TRP A 84 -19.47 -1.09 6.23
C TRP A 84 -20.91 -0.92 5.79
N ARG A 85 -21.14 -0.67 4.49
CA ARG A 85 -22.49 -0.65 3.93
C ARG A 85 -23.18 -2.00 4.15
N ARG A 86 -22.47 -3.10 3.93
CA ARG A 86 -22.98 -4.45 4.19
C ARG A 86 -23.31 -4.69 5.66
N LEU A 87 -22.40 -4.32 6.56
CA LEU A 87 -22.59 -4.51 8.01
C LEU A 87 -23.74 -3.65 8.56
N GLU A 88 -23.84 -2.40 8.15
CA GLU A 88 -24.93 -1.51 8.54
C GLU A 88 -26.29 -2.06 8.07
N ARG A 89 -26.37 -2.53 6.82
CA ARG A 89 -27.61 -3.12 6.30
C ARG A 89 -28.00 -4.39 7.07
N TRP A 90 -27.03 -5.24 7.39
CA TRP A 90 -27.27 -6.43 8.20
C TRP A 90 -27.76 -6.07 9.62
N ALA A 91 -27.15 -5.06 10.25
CA ALA A 91 -27.58 -4.57 11.55
C ALA A 91 -29.02 -4.04 11.48
N ALA A 92 -29.37 -3.25 10.47
CA ALA A 92 -30.71 -2.72 10.28
C ALA A 92 -31.76 -3.82 10.07
N LEU A 93 -31.47 -4.83 9.24
CA LEU A 93 -32.33 -6.00 9.03
C LEU A 93 -32.55 -6.81 10.31
N SER A 94 -31.60 -6.73 11.24
CA SER A 94 -31.63 -7.43 12.53
C SER A 94 -32.11 -6.54 13.68
N HIS A 95 -32.54 -5.31 13.41
CA HIS A 95 -32.87 -4.28 14.42
C HIS A 95 -31.77 -4.04 15.46
N ALA A 96 -30.50 -4.17 15.05
CA ALA A 96 -29.33 -3.95 15.90
C ALA A 96 -28.77 -2.52 15.71
N PRO A 97 -28.23 -1.89 16.77
CA PRO A 97 -27.61 -0.58 16.67
C PRO A 97 -26.29 -0.65 15.89
N PHE A 98 -26.03 0.35 15.03
CA PHE A 98 -24.80 0.44 14.24
C PHE A 98 -24.20 1.85 14.27
N ALA A 99 -23.02 1.98 14.87
CA ALA A 99 -22.30 3.25 15.00
C ALA A 99 -20.83 3.18 14.55
N ALA A 100 -20.42 2.10 13.86
CA ALA A 100 -19.03 1.89 13.47
C ALA A 100 -18.48 3.04 12.60
N HIS A 101 -19.33 3.65 11.77
CA HIS A 101 -19.00 4.80 10.92
C HIS A 101 -18.57 6.06 11.68
N ARG A 102 -18.84 6.12 12.99
CA ARG A 102 -18.45 7.22 13.90
C ARG A 102 -17.27 6.87 14.80
N SER A 103 -16.60 5.74 14.57
CA SER A 103 -15.53 5.26 15.45
C SER A 103 -14.23 5.03 14.67
N PHE A 104 -13.23 5.90 14.88
CA PHE A 104 -11.89 5.73 14.32
C PHE A 104 -11.27 4.36 14.64
N ARG A 105 -11.48 3.85 15.87
CA ARG A 105 -11.01 2.51 16.26
C ARG A 105 -11.55 1.40 15.35
N HIS A 106 -12.83 1.49 14.97
CA HIS A 106 -13.44 0.50 14.08
C HIS A 106 -12.89 0.65 12.67
N PHE A 107 -12.67 1.89 12.20
CA PHE A 107 -12.04 2.16 10.91
C PHE A 107 -10.67 1.50 10.84
N TRP A 108 -9.84 1.71 11.87
CA TRP A 108 -8.51 1.13 11.94
C TRP A 108 -8.52 -0.41 11.91
N ILE A 109 -9.40 -1.05 12.69
CA ILE A 109 -9.57 -2.51 12.67
C ILE A 109 -10.00 -3.00 11.27
N SER A 110 -10.98 -2.34 10.65
CA SER A 110 -11.49 -2.74 9.34
C SER A 110 -10.47 -2.52 8.21
N PHE A 111 -9.64 -1.49 8.33
CA PHE A 111 -8.51 -1.26 7.45
C PHE A 111 -7.49 -2.40 7.56
N GLN A 112 -7.15 -2.82 8.79
CA GLN A 112 -6.25 -3.96 9.03
C GLN A 112 -6.82 -5.24 8.43
N ASP A 113 -8.08 -5.56 8.69
CA ASP A 113 -8.76 -6.74 8.13
C ASP A 113 -8.68 -6.75 6.58
N THR A 114 -8.94 -5.60 5.95
CA THR A 114 -8.88 -5.44 4.49
C THR A 114 -7.48 -5.73 3.93
N VAL A 115 -6.44 -5.17 4.56
CA VAL A 115 -5.05 -5.36 4.13
C VAL A 115 -4.57 -6.80 4.37
N ILE A 116 -5.01 -7.43 5.47
CA ILE A 116 -4.71 -8.83 5.76
C ILE A 116 -5.34 -9.75 4.71
N ALA A 117 -6.59 -9.52 4.32
CA ALA A 117 -7.25 -10.25 3.24
C ALA A 117 -6.50 -10.08 1.90
N ALA A 118 -6.07 -8.86 1.57
CA ALA A 118 -5.24 -8.61 0.39
C ALA A 118 -3.92 -9.39 0.44
N HIS A 119 -3.28 -9.49 1.61
CA HIS A 119 -2.03 -10.21 1.75
C HIS A 119 -2.20 -11.73 1.65
N SER A 120 -3.26 -12.29 2.25
CA SER A 120 -3.61 -13.70 2.10
C SER A 120 -3.80 -14.07 0.63
N ILE A 121 -4.43 -13.20 -0.16
CA ILE A 121 -4.57 -13.38 -1.63
C ILE A 121 -3.21 -13.35 -2.32
N CYS A 122 -2.29 -12.50 -1.91
CA CYS A 122 -0.94 -12.47 -2.48
C CYS A 122 -0.20 -13.80 -2.23
N VAL A 123 -0.27 -14.33 -1.01
CA VAL A 123 0.35 -15.60 -0.64
C VAL A 123 -0.26 -16.76 -1.44
N ALA A 124 -1.59 -16.81 -1.54
CA ALA A 124 -2.30 -17.82 -2.32
C ALA A 124 -1.94 -17.74 -3.81
N ALA A 125 -1.90 -16.52 -4.37
CA ALA A 125 -1.48 -16.27 -5.74
C ALA A 125 -0.05 -16.76 -6.01
N ASP A 126 0.91 -16.37 -5.17
CA ASP A 126 2.31 -16.76 -5.33
C ASP A 126 2.48 -18.28 -5.22
N ALA A 127 1.76 -18.94 -4.30
CA ALA A 127 1.75 -20.40 -4.14
C ALA A 127 1.20 -21.14 -5.38
N MET A 128 0.32 -20.49 -6.14
CA MET A 128 -0.26 -21.01 -7.38
C MET A 128 0.52 -20.60 -8.64
N GLY A 129 1.70 -19.99 -8.48
CA GLY A 129 2.56 -19.59 -9.60
C GLY A 129 2.16 -18.27 -10.28
N LEU A 130 1.23 -17.52 -9.69
CA LEU A 130 0.92 -16.15 -10.10
C LEU A 130 1.90 -15.16 -9.45
N GLY A 131 1.92 -13.92 -9.95
CA GLY A 131 2.60 -12.80 -9.34
C GLY A 131 1.62 -11.69 -9.01
N SER A 132 1.97 -10.88 -8.02
CA SER A 132 1.13 -9.78 -7.57
C SER A 132 1.91 -8.50 -7.26
N VAL A 133 1.25 -7.33 -7.31
CA VAL A 133 1.80 -6.06 -6.84
C VAL A 133 0.73 -5.16 -6.22
N TYR A 134 1.05 -4.61 -5.04
CA TYR A 134 0.26 -3.58 -4.38
C TYR A 134 0.43 -2.24 -5.07
N VAL A 135 -0.68 -1.54 -5.27
CA VAL A 135 -0.73 -0.19 -5.80
C VAL A 135 -1.35 0.72 -4.74
N GLY A 136 -0.48 1.43 -4.02
CA GLY A 136 -0.89 2.35 -2.95
C GLY A 136 -1.41 3.69 -3.47
N THR A 137 -0.99 4.12 -4.67
CA THR A 137 -1.44 5.37 -5.33
C THR A 137 -2.94 5.37 -5.65
N VAL A 138 -3.64 4.25 -5.43
CA VAL A 138 -5.10 4.18 -5.52
C VAL A 138 -5.79 5.16 -4.57
N ILE A 139 -5.13 5.54 -3.48
CA ILE A 139 -5.65 6.54 -2.54
C ILE A 139 -5.69 7.95 -3.13
N ASP A 140 -4.95 8.21 -4.22
CA ASP A 140 -4.91 9.53 -4.85
C ASP A 140 -6.11 9.76 -5.78
N CYS A 141 -6.87 8.72 -6.12
CA CYS A 141 -8.00 8.76 -7.04
C CYS A 141 -9.34 8.36 -6.41
N LEU A 142 -9.48 8.48 -5.09
CA LEU A 142 -10.69 8.07 -4.35
C LEU A 142 -12.01 8.62 -4.93
N PRO A 143 -12.14 9.92 -5.31
CA PRO A 143 -13.37 10.43 -5.93
C PRO A 143 -13.68 9.78 -7.28
N ASP A 144 -12.67 9.58 -8.13
CA ASP A 144 -12.82 8.89 -9.42
C ASP A 144 -13.26 7.45 -9.21
N LEU A 145 -12.67 6.73 -8.25
CA LEU A 145 -13.03 5.35 -7.93
C LEU A 145 -14.46 5.24 -7.43
N LYS A 146 -14.90 6.19 -6.59
CA LYS A 146 -16.28 6.26 -6.11
C LYS A 146 -17.27 6.33 -7.26
N THR A 147 -17.01 7.20 -8.23
CA THR A 147 -17.85 7.35 -9.44
C THR A 147 -17.74 6.13 -10.35
N MET A 148 -16.52 5.70 -10.65
CA MET A 148 -16.21 4.62 -11.60
C MET A 148 -16.81 3.28 -11.17
N PHE A 149 -16.79 2.97 -9.88
CA PHE A 149 -17.30 1.70 -9.35
C PHE A 149 -18.62 1.84 -8.60
N HIS A 150 -19.28 2.99 -8.72
CA HIS A 150 -20.56 3.28 -8.08
C HIS A 150 -20.57 2.96 -6.57
N LEU A 151 -19.48 3.32 -5.87
CA LEU A 151 -19.29 2.96 -4.48
C LEU A 151 -20.33 3.68 -3.61
N PRO A 152 -21.18 2.96 -2.86
CA PRO A 152 -22.16 3.58 -1.99
C PRO A 152 -21.45 4.20 -0.76
N PRO A 153 -22.17 5.04 0.02
CA PRO A 153 -21.67 5.48 1.32
C PRO A 153 -21.19 4.29 2.16
N ARG A 154 -20.08 4.48 2.86
CA ARG A 154 -19.41 3.51 3.74
C ARG A 154 -18.75 2.32 3.03
N VAL A 155 -18.49 2.44 1.72
CA VAL A 155 -17.59 1.55 0.99
C VAL A 155 -16.35 2.34 0.57
N PHE A 156 -15.20 2.06 1.19
CA PHE A 156 -13.99 2.89 1.06
C PHE A 156 -12.82 2.12 0.44
N PRO A 157 -12.26 2.54 -0.71
CA PRO A 157 -11.09 1.91 -1.30
C PRO A 157 -9.86 1.99 -0.38
N VAL A 158 -9.18 0.86 -0.20
CA VAL A 158 -7.99 0.75 0.65
C VAL A 158 -6.74 0.52 -0.18
N VAL A 159 -6.77 -0.50 -1.05
CA VAL A 159 -5.62 -0.87 -1.85
C VAL A 159 -6.03 -1.58 -3.13
N LEU A 160 -5.25 -1.38 -4.19
CA LEU A 160 -5.39 -2.12 -5.44
C LEU A 160 -4.29 -3.19 -5.53
N LEU A 161 -4.66 -4.39 -5.97
CA LEU A 161 -3.75 -5.50 -6.19
C LEU A 161 -3.84 -5.97 -7.65
N CYS A 162 -2.76 -5.80 -8.40
CA CYS A 162 -2.65 -6.37 -9.74
C CYS A 162 -2.23 -7.84 -9.63
N LEU A 163 -2.83 -8.72 -10.43
CA LEU A 163 -2.59 -10.16 -10.42
C LEU A 163 -2.46 -10.71 -11.83
N GLY A 164 -1.49 -11.61 -12.05
CA GLY A 164 -1.26 -12.27 -13.34
C GLY A 164 -0.11 -13.26 -13.32
N TYR A 165 0.12 -13.94 -14.45
CA TYR A 165 1.34 -14.75 -14.61
C TYR A 165 2.55 -13.84 -14.79
N ARG A 166 3.64 -14.13 -14.08
CA ARG A 166 4.88 -13.35 -14.16
C ARG A 166 5.51 -13.50 -15.54
N ALA A 167 5.85 -12.38 -16.18
CA ALA A 167 6.64 -12.42 -17.42
C ALA A 167 8.11 -12.74 -17.15
N GLU A 168 8.61 -12.32 -15.98
CA GLU A 168 9.99 -12.53 -15.55
C GLU A 168 10.03 -13.00 -14.08
N PRO A 169 11.05 -13.79 -13.68
CA PRO A 169 11.29 -14.07 -12.28
C PRO A 169 11.50 -12.79 -11.48
N VAL A 170 10.89 -12.69 -10.29
CA VAL A 170 11.05 -11.53 -9.42
C VAL A 170 12.02 -11.87 -8.29
N ALA A 171 13.15 -11.17 -8.22
CA ALA A 171 14.09 -11.31 -7.12
C ALA A 171 13.51 -10.70 -5.82
N PRO A 172 13.67 -11.36 -4.67
CA PRO A 172 13.30 -10.77 -3.39
C PRO A 172 14.15 -9.52 -3.11
N ARG A 173 13.54 -8.51 -2.48
CA ARG A 173 14.24 -7.27 -2.11
C ARG A 173 14.86 -7.42 -0.71
N PRO A 174 16.09 -6.94 -0.47
CA PRO A 174 16.70 -6.96 0.85
C PRO A 174 15.77 -6.40 1.94
N LYS A 175 15.70 -7.10 3.07
CA LYS A 175 14.92 -6.72 4.25
C LYS A 175 15.85 -6.44 5.43
N LEU A 176 15.35 -5.68 6.40
CA LEU A 176 16.02 -5.59 7.70
C LEU A 176 15.95 -6.96 8.40
N GLY A 177 16.98 -7.29 9.16
CA GLY A 177 17.05 -8.56 9.88
C GLY A 177 16.12 -8.61 11.10
N LEU A 178 15.96 -9.81 11.66
CA LEU A 178 15.21 -10.02 12.91
C LEU A 178 15.79 -9.20 14.06
N ASP A 179 17.12 -9.09 14.10
CA ASP A 179 17.88 -8.26 15.02
C ASP A 179 17.53 -6.77 14.92
N THR A 180 16.92 -6.32 13.82
CA THR A 180 16.49 -4.93 13.65
C THR A 180 14.99 -4.75 13.91
N ILE A 181 14.15 -5.66 13.40
CA ILE A 181 12.68 -5.51 13.42
C ILE A 181 12.02 -6.07 14.69
N VAL A 182 12.53 -7.20 15.21
CA VAL A 182 11.89 -7.91 16.33
C VAL A 182 12.53 -7.49 17.64
N CYS A 183 11.72 -6.92 18.54
CA CYS A 183 12.12 -6.58 19.90
C CYS A 183 11.58 -7.64 20.88
N ARG A 184 12.28 -7.85 21.99
CA ARG A 184 11.86 -8.75 23.07
C ARG A 184 11.25 -7.93 24.19
N GLU A 185 9.98 -8.19 24.50
CA GLU A 185 9.17 -7.54 25.55
C GLU A 185 8.93 -6.03 25.39
N THR A 186 9.97 -5.24 25.11
CA THR A 186 9.96 -3.78 25.05
C THR A 186 10.60 -3.26 23.77
N TYR A 187 10.27 -2.03 23.38
CA TYR A 187 10.90 -1.37 22.24
C TYR A 187 12.40 -1.15 22.50
N ARG A 188 13.25 -1.45 21.51
CA ARG A 188 14.69 -1.20 21.59
C ARG A 188 15.03 0.07 20.81
N GLU A 189 15.51 1.08 21.52
CA GLU A 189 16.20 2.21 20.90
C GLU A 189 17.60 1.78 20.43
N PHE A 190 17.97 2.18 19.22
CA PHE A 190 19.29 1.93 18.66
C PHE A 190 20.20 3.12 18.92
N ASP A 191 21.48 2.87 19.17
CA ASP A 191 22.48 3.89 18.93
C ASP A 191 22.62 4.19 17.43
N ASP A 192 23.09 5.39 17.11
CA ASP A 192 23.17 5.89 15.73
C ASP A 192 24.03 4.99 14.84
N ALA A 193 25.11 4.41 15.37
CA ALA A 193 26.04 3.58 14.61
C ALA A 193 25.41 2.23 14.23
N ALA A 194 24.71 1.59 15.17
CA ALA A 194 23.98 0.35 14.94
C ALA A 194 22.83 0.54 13.94
N LEU A 195 22.10 1.65 14.06
CA LEU A 195 21.03 2.01 13.13
C LEU A 195 21.58 2.23 11.71
N ALA A 196 22.63 3.04 11.58
CA ALA A 196 23.29 3.31 10.31
C ALA A 196 23.80 2.02 9.66
N ALA A 197 24.42 1.12 10.42
CA ALA A 197 24.92 -0.16 9.92
C ALA A 197 23.79 -1.07 9.42
N ALA A 198 22.64 -1.13 10.11
CA ALA A 198 21.50 -1.93 9.68
C ALA A 198 20.93 -1.46 8.33
N TYR A 199 20.79 -0.15 8.15
CA TYR A 199 20.29 0.44 6.90
C TYR A 199 21.33 0.40 5.78
N ALA A 200 22.63 0.53 6.10
CA ALA A 200 23.70 0.34 5.13
C ALA A 200 23.72 -1.08 4.56
N ARG A 201 23.52 -2.12 5.39
CA ARG A 201 23.38 -3.50 4.92
C ARG A 201 22.18 -3.68 3.98
N LYS A 202 21.02 -3.14 4.34
CA LYS A 202 19.80 -3.27 3.52
C LYS A 202 19.89 -2.55 2.18
N TYR A 203 20.56 -1.41 2.15
CA TYR A 203 20.62 -0.53 0.99
C TYR A 203 22.02 -0.41 0.39
N ALA A 204 22.87 -1.43 0.56
CA ALA A 204 24.27 -1.41 0.13
C ALA A 204 24.44 -1.05 -1.35
N ASP A 205 23.51 -1.47 -2.20
CA ASP A 205 23.55 -1.28 -3.66
C ASP A 205 22.82 -0.01 -4.14
N ILE A 206 22.27 0.81 -3.23
CA ILE A 206 21.52 2.02 -3.61
C ILE A 206 22.44 3.23 -3.57
N ARG A 207 22.87 3.65 -4.77
CA ARG A 207 23.57 4.92 -5.00
C ARG A 207 22.87 5.64 -6.15
N VAL A 208 22.39 6.85 -5.88
CA VAL A 208 21.74 7.69 -6.90
C VAL A 208 22.74 8.73 -7.38
N GLU A 209 22.77 8.93 -8.69
CA GLU A 209 23.62 9.94 -9.34
C GLU A 209 23.29 11.34 -8.83
N VAL A 210 24.33 12.15 -8.64
CA VAL A 210 24.17 13.55 -8.25
C VAL A 210 23.93 14.39 -9.51
N THR A 211 22.77 15.01 -9.59
CA THR A 211 22.44 16.01 -10.62
C THR A 211 22.07 17.32 -9.95
N GLU A 212 22.18 18.44 -10.67
CA GLU A 212 21.77 19.75 -10.15
C GLU A 212 20.30 19.73 -9.72
N GLN A 213 19.42 19.10 -10.53
CA GLN A 213 18.02 18.92 -10.18
C GLN A 213 17.82 18.14 -8.87
N HIS A 214 18.61 17.09 -8.62
CA HIS A 214 18.53 16.35 -7.36
C HIS A 214 18.98 17.19 -6.16
N LEU A 215 20.06 17.96 -6.31
CA LEU A 215 20.59 18.81 -5.24
C LEU A 215 19.58 19.90 -4.87
N THR A 216 19.06 20.64 -5.86
CA THR A 216 18.02 21.67 -5.64
C THR A 216 16.80 21.07 -4.93
N ARG A 217 16.36 19.89 -5.37
CA ARG A 217 15.21 19.21 -4.77
C ARG A 217 15.44 18.84 -3.31
N ILE A 218 16.60 18.27 -3.00
CA ILE A 218 16.96 17.88 -1.63
C ILE A 218 17.10 19.12 -0.74
N GLU A 219 17.67 20.19 -1.26
CA GLU A 219 17.78 21.47 -0.56
C GLU A 219 16.41 22.04 -0.19
N GLU A 220 15.49 22.13 -1.17
CA GLU A 220 14.12 22.62 -0.97
C GLU A 220 13.40 21.83 0.13
N VAL A 221 13.46 20.50 0.05
CA VAL A 221 12.79 19.61 1.02
C VAL A 221 13.45 19.72 2.39
N GLY A 222 14.79 19.65 2.45
CA GLY A 222 15.55 19.77 3.69
C GLY A 222 15.29 21.09 4.39
N HIS A 223 15.25 22.20 3.64
CA HIS A 223 14.97 23.52 4.17
C HIS A 223 13.54 23.60 4.71
N LYS A 224 12.55 23.12 3.95
CA LYS A 224 11.14 23.14 4.37
C LYS A 224 10.89 22.33 5.66
N VAL A 225 11.54 21.17 5.80
CA VAL A 225 11.25 20.23 6.88
C VAL A 225 12.12 20.47 8.12
N HIS A 226 13.39 20.78 7.94
CA HIS A 226 14.38 20.84 9.03
C HIS A 226 15.19 22.16 9.08
N GLY A 227 14.92 23.10 8.17
CA GLY A 227 15.60 24.39 8.10
C GLY A 227 16.92 24.39 7.31
N ALA A 228 17.48 25.59 7.12
CA ALA A 228 18.62 25.83 6.25
C ALA A 228 19.89 25.06 6.67
N ASP A 229 20.20 25.00 7.96
CA ASP A 229 21.41 24.33 8.45
C ASP A 229 21.39 22.82 8.16
N PHE A 230 20.21 22.19 8.28
CA PHE A 230 20.06 20.77 7.94
C PHE A 230 20.23 20.55 6.44
N ALA A 231 19.61 21.40 5.61
CA ALA A 231 19.73 21.32 4.16
C ALA A 231 21.19 21.46 3.71
N ALA A 232 21.91 22.46 4.25
CA ALA A 232 23.32 22.70 3.96
C ALA A 232 24.19 21.48 4.31
N ARG A 233 24.00 20.88 5.50
CA ARG A 233 24.71 19.65 5.89
C ARG A 233 24.42 18.49 4.96
N CYS A 234 23.15 18.27 4.60
CA CYS A 234 22.76 17.21 3.67
C CYS A 234 23.43 17.37 2.30
N LEU A 235 23.46 18.60 1.76
CA LEU A 235 24.15 18.88 0.50
C LEU A 235 25.67 18.69 0.60
N GLN A 236 26.27 19.08 1.73
CA GLN A 236 27.69 18.86 1.99
C GLN A 236 28.02 17.37 1.98
N GLU A 237 27.25 16.56 2.72
CA GLU A 237 27.44 15.09 2.76
C GLU A 237 27.30 14.45 1.37
N ILE A 238 26.34 14.90 0.55
CA ILE A 238 26.17 14.41 -0.83
C ILE A 238 27.39 14.76 -1.68
N LYS A 239 27.91 15.98 -1.55
CA LYS A 239 29.10 16.45 -2.29
C LYS A 239 30.35 15.67 -1.89
N GLU A 240 30.53 15.42 -0.59
CA GLU A 240 31.67 14.65 -0.06
C GLU A 240 31.61 13.17 -0.47
N ALA A 241 30.42 12.56 -0.43
CA ALA A 241 30.23 11.18 -0.85
C ALA A 241 30.33 11.02 -2.37
N GLY A 242 29.84 11.99 -3.15
CA GLY A 242 29.75 11.90 -4.61
C GLY A 242 28.56 11.07 -5.11
N TRP A 243 27.63 10.69 -4.23
CA TRP A 243 26.36 10.04 -4.57
C TRP A 243 25.29 10.36 -3.53
N ILE A 244 24.02 10.22 -3.92
CA ILE A 244 22.87 10.33 -3.02
C ILE A 244 22.57 8.95 -2.44
N ASN A 245 22.55 8.85 -1.12
CA ASN A 245 22.29 7.59 -0.42
C ASN A 245 20.79 7.25 -0.39
N ALA A 246 20.44 6.06 0.09
CA ALA A 246 19.05 5.59 0.12
C ALA A 246 18.11 6.48 0.96
N ALA A 247 18.56 6.96 2.13
CA ALA A 247 17.72 7.80 2.99
C ALA A 247 17.43 9.16 2.31
N GLN A 248 18.45 9.82 1.79
CA GLN A 248 18.34 11.07 1.03
C GLN A 248 17.44 10.89 -0.21
N ARG A 249 17.57 9.77 -0.93
CA ARG A 249 16.67 9.42 -2.04
C ARG A 249 15.22 9.29 -1.57
N TYR A 250 14.96 8.48 -0.54
CA TYR A 250 13.58 8.18 -0.12
C TYR A 250 12.86 9.40 0.44
N PHE A 251 13.53 10.17 1.29
CA PHE A 251 12.91 11.28 2.02
C PHE A 251 13.11 12.64 1.34
N GLY A 252 14.18 12.82 0.56
CA GLY A 252 14.45 14.06 -0.18
C GLY A 252 13.92 14.08 -1.62
N LEU A 253 13.84 12.92 -2.29
CA LEU A 253 13.47 12.85 -3.72
C LEU A 253 12.15 12.11 -3.98
N HIS A 254 11.99 10.92 -3.40
CA HIS A 254 10.98 9.95 -3.87
C HIS A 254 9.61 10.16 -3.23
N TYR A 255 9.48 10.04 -1.91
CA TYR A 255 8.17 10.05 -1.25
C TYR A 255 7.59 11.44 -1.03
N ARG A 256 8.41 12.51 -1.05
CA ARG A 256 7.92 13.90 -0.93
C ARG A 256 6.83 14.09 0.12
N ALA A 257 7.06 13.54 1.32
CA ALA A 257 6.10 13.59 2.42
C ALA A 257 5.75 15.03 2.81
N ASP A 258 6.69 15.96 2.59
CA ASP A 258 6.52 17.40 2.74
C ASP A 258 5.40 18.00 1.86
N ARG A 259 5.07 17.35 0.74
CA ARG A 259 3.95 17.70 -0.14
C ARG A 259 2.72 16.85 0.14
N MET A 260 2.89 15.56 0.43
CA MET A 260 1.76 14.68 0.73
C MET A 260 0.92 15.18 1.92
N SER A 261 1.53 15.82 2.91
CA SER A 261 0.81 16.43 4.04
C SER A 261 -0.14 17.56 3.63
N GLU A 262 0.09 18.22 2.49
CA GLU A 262 -0.79 19.26 1.95
C GLU A 262 -2.18 18.69 1.59
N ASN A 263 -2.27 17.37 1.33
CA ASN A 263 -3.51 16.67 1.00
C ASN A 263 -4.32 16.21 2.22
N ASN A 264 -3.85 16.42 3.46
CA ASN A 264 -4.55 15.94 4.66
C ASN A 264 -5.99 16.49 4.79
N LEU A 265 -6.19 17.79 4.53
CA LEU A 265 -7.52 18.41 4.59
C LEU A 265 -8.44 17.92 3.45
N PRO A 266 -7.98 17.85 2.18
CA PRO A 266 -8.71 17.15 1.12
C PRO A 266 -9.11 15.73 1.50
N TYR A 267 -8.20 14.92 2.06
CA TYR A 267 -8.52 13.54 2.46
C TYR A 267 -9.61 13.49 3.54
N ARG A 268 -9.59 14.40 4.53
CA ARG A 268 -10.69 14.49 5.51
C ARG A 268 -12.05 14.66 4.84
N ARG A 269 -12.15 15.60 3.89
CA ARG A 269 -13.40 15.84 3.14
C ARG A 269 -13.81 14.63 2.31
N ILE A 270 -12.85 14.00 1.64
CA ILE A 270 -13.11 12.77 0.88
C ILE A 270 -13.66 11.69 1.80
N MET A 271 -13.08 11.46 2.99
CA MET A 271 -13.58 10.47 3.94
C MET A 271 -15.01 10.78 4.39
N GLN A 272 -15.36 12.06 4.59
CA GLN A 272 -16.73 12.49 4.87
C GLN A 272 -17.68 12.21 3.71
N ASP A 273 -17.24 12.43 2.47
CA ASP A 273 -18.04 12.10 1.29
C ASP A 273 -18.30 10.59 1.19
N PHE A 274 -17.41 9.77 1.75
CA PHE A 274 -17.61 8.33 1.90
C PHE A 274 -18.44 7.96 3.15
N GLY A 275 -18.92 8.92 3.94
CA GLY A 275 -19.79 8.71 5.12
C GLY A 275 -19.04 8.27 6.38
N PHE A 276 -17.80 8.74 6.55
CA PHE A 276 -16.99 8.52 7.75
C PHE A 276 -16.92 9.81 8.57
N ASP A 277 -17.67 9.85 9.68
CA ASP A 277 -17.91 11.08 10.44
C ASP A 277 -16.99 11.22 11.67
N TRP A 278 -16.16 10.22 11.96
CA TRP A 278 -15.30 10.18 13.15
C TRP A 278 -14.19 11.25 13.18
N LEU A 279 -13.97 11.97 12.08
CA LEU A 279 -13.01 13.09 12.00
C LEU A 279 -13.54 14.39 12.63
N GLU A 280 -14.84 14.49 12.89
CA GLU A 280 -15.48 15.67 13.50
C GLU A 280 -15.56 15.60 15.04
N GLY A 281 -15.25 14.45 15.64
CA GLY A 281 -15.49 14.19 17.06
C GLY A 281 -16.96 13.84 17.36
N PRO A 282 -17.32 13.51 18.61
CA PRO A 282 -18.72 13.34 18.98
C PRO A 282 -19.45 14.69 18.85
N GLU A 283 -20.60 14.72 18.18
CA GLU A 283 -21.53 15.85 18.27
C GLU A 283 -21.84 16.07 19.77
N SER A 284 -21.56 17.28 20.27
CA SER A 284 -21.80 17.70 21.66
C SER A 284 -23.28 17.79 21.98
#